data_AF-A0A165RC62-F1
#
_entry.id   AF-A0A165RC62-F1
#
_cell.length_a   1.000
_cell.length_b   1.000
_cell.length_c   1.000
_cell.angle_alpha   90.00
_cell.angle_beta   90.00
_cell.angle_gamma   90.00
#
_symmetry.space_group_name_H-M   'P 1'
#
loop_
_entity.id
_entity.type
_entity.pdbx_description
1 polymer ?
#
loop_
_entity_poly.entity_id
_entity_poly.type
_entity_poly.pdbx_seq_one_letter_code
_entity_poly.pdbx_strand_id
1 'polypeptide(L)'
;MNSFMKKTKAWCLSLLCGSVLLAGAAGLTTEAQASSNLQMRSVLVYTGSNQPEYKTEDIVNLSKGADHFIIVTTKTTAASTDVTDFANQANKIVAANPQAKLWISTPSRNSTSSASTYDASITGFLDAVKKAIGQTNWDKHVKGIYINFENIYLDGPDTGTKYTGANWTKTLQSNMNDNTVVKTMRSIKQWAKSNGSLNVAWAPYVTPHNDQLKRLAYVINENIADVVLLQPHYYFDGNKVPLLVVDKSITNGYLSYTDGKPIIPANDSYIKLRSANIGVDMEIDGDASKSDRYNLYKEYETTFRKHSNKPFTYYLGSATQMNYKSYAGKQLWEHLVEFYTSL
;
A
#
# COMPACT_ATOMS: atom_id res chain seq x y z
N MET A 1 -41.86 64.96 -34.66
CA MET A 1 -40.77 64.27 -35.40
C MET A 1 -40.76 62.82 -34.95
N ASN A 2 -41.06 61.93 -35.92
CA ASN A 2 -40.84 60.46 -35.98
C ASN A 2 -41.51 59.58 -34.89
N SER A 3 -42.57 58.81 -35.22
CA SER A 3 -42.58 57.54 -35.98
C SER A 3 -42.04 56.38 -35.12
N PHE A 4 -42.60 55.17 -34.96
CA PHE A 4 -43.79 54.45 -35.43
C PHE A 4 -43.62 53.01 -34.89
N MET A 5 -44.71 52.31 -34.51
CA MET A 5 -44.84 50.82 -34.43
C MET A 5 -44.00 50.02 -33.40
N LYS A 6 -44.44 48.88 -32.83
CA LYS A 6 -45.61 48.01 -33.03
C LYS A 6 -45.78 47.09 -31.81
N LYS A 7 -47.03 46.68 -31.58
CA LYS A 7 -47.52 45.68 -30.61
C LYS A 7 -47.02 44.27 -30.90
N THR A 8 -46.94 43.41 -29.87
CA THR A 8 -47.62 42.09 -29.84
C THR A 8 -47.76 41.51 -28.41
N LYS A 9 -48.98 41.03 -28.11
CA LYS A 9 -49.38 40.07 -27.05
C LYS A 9 -48.71 38.70 -27.35
N ALA A 10 -48.63 37.65 -26.52
CA ALA A 10 -49.15 37.17 -25.24
C ALA A 10 -48.12 36.10 -24.75
N TRP A 11 -48.04 35.68 -23.49
CA TRP A 11 -48.72 34.48 -22.98
C TRP A 11 -48.50 34.34 -21.46
N CYS A 12 -49.52 33.79 -20.80
CA CYS A 12 -49.59 33.46 -19.37
C CYS A 12 -48.95 32.10 -19.05
N LEU A 13 -48.71 31.90 -17.73
CA LEU A 13 -48.47 30.63 -17.01
C LEU A 13 -47.15 29.91 -17.35
N SER A 14 -46.37 29.36 -16.43
CA SER A 14 -46.63 28.83 -15.09
C SER A 14 -45.33 28.73 -14.27
N LEU A 15 -45.50 28.59 -12.95
CA LEU A 15 -44.46 28.34 -11.95
C LEU A 15 -43.37 27.34 -12.39
N LEU A 16 -42.12 27.71 -12.08
CA LEU A 16 -41.14 26.80 -11.48
C LEU A 16 -40.08 27.66 -10.77
N CYS A 17 -40.18 27.73 -9.44
CA CYS A 17 -39.09 28.21 -8.60
C CYS A 17 -37.90 27.25 -8.80
N GLY A 18 -36.94 27.66 -9.64
CA GLY A 18 -35.67 27.00 -9.79
C GLY A 18 -34.88 27.10 -8.50
N SER A 19 -34.79 25.97 -7.80
CA SER A 19 -33.77 25.71 -6.80
C SER A 19 -32.40 25.91 -7.42
N VAL A 20 -31.65 26.89 -6.88
CA VAL A 20 -30.21 27.05 -7.09
C VAL A 20 -29.52 25.83 -6.48
N LEU A 21 -29.25 24.82 -7.31
CA LEU A 21 -28.38 23.71 -6.98
C LEU A 21 -26.97 24.08 -7.42
N LEU A 22 -26.08 24.20 -6.44
CA LEU A 22 -24.65 24.38 -6.65
C LEU A 22 -24.11 23.27 -7.56
N ALA A 23 -23.68 23.66 -8.75
CA ALA A 23 -22.81 22.84 -9.58
C ALA A 23 -21.41 22.86 -8.96
N GLY A 24 -21.06 21.79 -8.26
CA GLY A 24 -19.77 21.61 -7.61
C GLY A 24 -19.44 20.15 -7.34
N ALA A 25 -19.75 19.26 -8.28
CA ALA A 25 -19.31 17.86 -8.26
C ALA A 25 -19.49 17.25 -9.66
N ALA A 26 -18.60 17.60 -10.60
CA ALA A 26 -18.57 16.94 -11.90
C ALA A 26 -17.09 16.73 -12.28
N GLY A 27 -16.62 15.50 -12.13
CA GLY A 27 -15.25 15.13 -12.48
C GLY A 27 -14.69 13.83 -11.89
N LEU A 28 -15.54 12.93 -11.37
CA LEU A 28 -15.12 11.56 -11.04
C LEU A 28 -15.51 10.63 -12.21
N THR A 29 -14.75 10.68 -13.29
CA THR A 29 -14.85 9.67 -14.36
C THR A 29 -14.18 8.38 -13.89
N THR A 30 -15.01 7.44 -13.44
CA THR A 30 -14.99 6.00 -13.72
C THR A 30 -13.68 5.40 -14.25
N GLU A 31 -12.75 5.09 -13.34
CA GLU A 31 -11.82 3.94 -13.43
C GLU A 31 -11.42 3.42 -12.03
N ALA A 32 -11.77 4.13 -10.93
CA ALA A 32 -11.46 3.73 -9.55
C ALA A 32 -12.52 2.83 -8.88
N GLN A 33 -13.54 2.37 -9.61
CA GLN A 33 -14.71 1.72 -8.99
C GLN A 33 -14.53 0.21 -8.74
N ALA A 34 -13.38 -0.37 -9.06
CA ALA A 34 -13.13 -1.80 -8.88
C ALA A 34 -12.45 -2.17 -7.55
N SER A 35 -11.99 -1.21 -6.73
CA SER A 35 -11.13 -1.54 -5.58
C SER A 35 -11.74 -1.31 -4.20
N SER A 36 -12.85 -0.56 -4.06
CA SER A 36 -13.28 0.02 -2.77
C SER A 36 -13.67 -0.98 -1.66
N ASN A 37 -13.63 -2.29 -1.91
CA ASN A 37 -14.01 -3.35 -0.98
C ASN A 37 -12.94 -4.43 -0.78
N LEU A 38 -11.66 -4.19 -1.14
CA LEU A 38 -10.63 -5.20 -0.86
C LEU A 38 -10.33 -5.23 0.66
N GLN A 39 -11.02 -6.12 1.37
CA GLN A 39 -10.60 -6.57 2.68
C GLN A 39 -9.43 -7.52 2.50
N MET A 40 -8.31 -7.18 3.14
CA MET A 40 -7.09 -7.96 3.14
C MET A 40 -6.71 -8.13 4.60
N ARG A 41 -6.83 -9.34 5.14
CA ARG A 41 -6.30 -9.69 6.48
C ARG A 41 -5.04 -10.47 6.24
N SER A 42 -3.92 -9.76 6.26
CA SER A 42 -2.67 -10.32 5.78
C SER A 42 -1.58 -10.43 6.83
N VAL A 43 -0.68 -11.38 6.57
CA VAL A 43 0.52 -11.60 7.36
C VAL A 43 1.70 -11.74 6.41
N LEU A 44 2.84 -11.18 6.79
CA LEU A 44 4.08 -11.41 6.09
C LEU A 44 4.61 -12.81 6.41
N VAL A 45 5.24 -13.46 5.42
CA VAL A 45 5.88 -14.76 5.55
C VAL A 45 7.24 -14.68 4.87
N TYR A 46 8.32 -14.68 5.65
CA TYR A 46 9.67 -14.53 5.08
C TYR A 46 10.11 -15.76 4.30
N THR A 47 10.99 -15.59 3.31
CA THR A 47 11.57 -16.71 2.56
C THR A 47 13.07 -16.50 2.30
N GLY A 48 13.84 -17.58 2.31
CA GLY A 48 15.30 -17.56 2.17
C GLY A 48 16.05 -18.46 3.16
N SER A 49 17.32 -18.76 2.85
CA SER A 49 18.17 -19.70 3.61
C SER A 49 18.43 -19.38 5.08
N ASN A 50 18.22 -18.14 5.53
CA ASN A 50 18.40 -17.70 6.93
C ASN A 50 17.08 -17.25 7.58
N GLN A 51 15.95 -17.60 6.98
CA GLN A 51 14.63 -17.21 7.44
C GLN A 51 13.99 -18.32 8.28
N PRO A 52 13.00 -18.01 9.14
CA PRO A 52 12.26 -19.05 9.85
C PRO A 52 11.65 -20.05 8.89
N GLU A 53 11.78 -21.33 9.23
CA GLU A 53 11.01 -22.36 8.57
C GLU A 53 9.61 -22.40 9.17
N TYR A 54 8.59 -22.08 8.36
CA TYR A 54 7.19 -22.27 8.74
C TYR A 54 6.79 -23.72 8.48
N LYS A 55 6.26 -24.38 9.50
CA LYS A 55 5.64 -25.70 9.35
C LYS A 55 4.22 -25.55 8.82
N THR A 56 3.66 -26.65 8.34
CA THR A 56 2.25 -26.73 7.92
C THR A 56 1.30 -26.33 9.05
N GLU A 57 1.55 -26.79 10.29
CA GLU A 57 0.75 -26.45 11.47
C GLU A 57 0.71 -24.94 11.77
N ASP A 58 1.84 -24.27 11.58
CA ASP A 58 2.00 -22.83 11.77
C ASP A 58 1.12 -22.06 10.76
N ILE A 59 1.18 -22.46 9.48
CA ILE A 59 0.37 -21.85 8.41
C ILE A 59 -1.13 -22.12 8.61
N VAL A 60 -1.49 -23.33 9.03
CA VAL A 60 -2.89 -23.67 9.36
C VAL A 60 -3.40 -22.80 10.50
N ASN A 61 -2.58 -22.54 11.52
CA ASN A 61 -2.98 -21.68 12.63
C ASN A 61 -3.15 -20.22 12.19
N LEU A 62 -2.19 -19.66 11.43
CA LEU A 62 -2.32 -18.32 10.86
C LEU A 62 -3.58 -18.17 9.99
N SER A 63 -3.92 -19.22 9.24
CA SER A 63 -5.09 -19.26 8.35
C SER A 63 -6.43 -19.15 9.08
N LYS A 64 -6.47 -19.27 10.42
CA LYS A 64 -7.68 -19.03 11.21
C LYS A 64 -8.08 -17.55 11.22
N GLY A 65 -7.11 -16.64 11.12
CA GLY A 65 -7.33 -15.19 11.12
C GLY A 65 -6.99 -14.51 9.79
N ALA A 66 -5.88 -14.91 9.17
CA ALA A 66 -5.39 -14.33 7.93
C ALA A 66 -5.81 -15.17 6.71
N ASP A 67 -6.23 -14.51 5.63
CA ASP A 67 -6.53 -15.15 4.35
C ASP A 67 -5.58 -14.70 3.22
N HIS A 68 -4.80 -13.65 3.47
CA HIS A 68 -3.76 -13.14 2.59
C HIS A 68 -2.37 -13.42 3.18
N PHE A 69 -1.46 -13.97 2.37
CA PHE A 69 -0.08 -14.24 2.76
C PHE A 69 0.87 -13.46 1.85
N ILE A 70 1.62 -12.52 2.41
CA ILE A 70 2.64 -11.77 1.69
C ILE A 70 3.97 -12.50 1.86
N ILE A 71 4.44 -13.16 0.81
CA ILE A 71 5.73 -13.85 0.84
C ILE A 71 6.81 -12.80 0.61
N VAL A 72 7.74 -12.65 1.55
CA VAL A 72 8.74 -11.56 1.54
C VAL A 72 10.16 -12.11 1.55
N THR A 73 11.03 -11.55 0.70
CA THR A 73 12.47 -11.78 0.77
C THR A 73 13.19 -10.60 1.44
N THR A 74 14.22 -10.87 2.23
CA THR A 74 15.10 -9.82 2.78
C THR A 74 16.25 -9.46 1.83
N LYS A 75 16.34 -10.09 0.66
CA LYS A 75 17.40 -9.86 -0.32
C LYS A 75 17.13 -8.58 -1.10
N THR A 76 18.20 -7.93 -1.55
CA THR A 76 18.14 -6.71 -2.37
C THR A 76 18.36 -6.98 -3.86
N THR A 77 18.53 -8.24 -4.24
CA THR A 77 18.86 -8.66 -5.62
C THR A 77 17.98 -9.83 -6.06
N ALA A 78 17.89 -10.02 -7.37
CA ALA A 78 17.19 -11.15 -7.98
C ALA A 78 18.14 -12.34 -8.17
N ALA A 79 18.23 -13.23 -7.19
CA ALA A 79 19.01 -14.48 -7.29
C ALA A 79 18.12 -15.71 -7.55
N SER A 80 18.67 -16.75 -8.18
CA SER A 80 17.93 -18.00 -8.48
C SER A 80 17.51 -18.78 -7.24
N THR A 81 18.27 -18.70 -6.15
CA THR A 81 17.92 -19.30 -4.86
C THR A 81 16.64 -18.67 -4.31
N ASP A 82 16.50 -17.35 -4.42
CA ASP A 82 15.31 -16.64 -3.93
C ASP A 82 14.08 -17.08 -4.70
N VAL A 83 14.19 -17.23 -6.03
CA VAL A 83 13.10 -17.74 -6.88
C VAL A 83 12.58 -19.10 -6.38
N THR A 84 13.49 -20.01 -6.03
CA THR A 84 13.15 -21.34 -5.53
C THR A 84 12.50 -21.26 -4.14
N ASP A 85 13.04 -20.43 -3.26
CA ASP A 85 12.53 -20.24 -1.90
C ASP A 85 11.13 -19.62 -1.91
N PHE A 86 10.85 -18.67 -2.82
CA PHE A 86 9.51 -18.15 -3.06
C PHE A 86 8.53 -19.24 -3.46
N ALA A 87 8.89 -20.07 -4.45
CA ALA A 87 8.03 -21.13 -4.96
C ALA A 87 7.74 -22.19 -3.89
N ASN A 88 8.76 -22.59 -3.13
CA ASN A 88 8.61 -23.55 -2.04
C ASN A 88 7.66 -23.02 -0.96
N GLN A 89 7.83 -21.77 -0.54
CA GLN A 89 6.97 -21.17 0.48
C GLN A 89 5.53 -20.99 -0.03
N ALA A 90 5.34 -20.55 -1.28
CA ALA A 90 4.03 -20.41 -1.90
C ALA A 90 3.27 -21.75 -1.96
N ASN A 91 3.93 -22.79 -2.47
CA ASN A 91 3.33 -24.11 -2.58
C ASN A 91 3.05 -24.74 -1.22
N LYS A 92 3.91 -24.51 -0.21
CA LYS A 92 3.66 -24.93 1.18
C LYS A 92 2.41 -24.25 1.75
N ILE A 93 2.24 -22.95 1.53
CA ILE A 93 1.05 -22.22 1.99
C ILE A 93 -0.22 -22.75 1.32
N VAL A 94 -0.19 -22.96 0.00
CA VAL A 94 -1.34 -23.49 -0.75
C VAL A 94 -1.71 -24.90 -0.32
N ALA A 95 -0.71 -25.76 -0.05
CA ALA A 95 -0.96 -27.11 0.45
C ALA A 95 -1.60 -27.12 1.84
N ALA A 96 -1.18 -26.19 2.73
CA ALA A 96 -1.74 -26.04 4.06
C ALA A 96 -3.13 -25.38 4.06
N ASN A 97 -3.36 -24.44 3.14
CA ASN A 97 -4.61 -23.70 2.98
C ASN A 97 -4.94 -23.51 1.48
N PRO A 98 -5.76 -24.38 0.89
CA PRO A 98 -6.19 -24.28 -0.51
C PRO A 98 -7.09 -23.08 -0.84
N GLN A 99 -7.37 -22.20 0.11
CA GLN A 99 -8.09 -20.94 -0.10
C GLN A 99 -7.19 -19.71 0.11
N ALA A 100 -5.90 -19.92 0.43
CA ALA A 100 -4.95 -18.83 0.63
C ALA A 100 -4.81 -17.95 -0.61
N LYS A 101 -4.70 -16.64 -0.37
CA LYS A 101 -4.41 -15.61 -1.39
C LYS A 101 -2.98 -15.14 -1.20
N LEU A 102 -2.14 -15.37 -2.21
CA LEU A 102 -0.72 -15.08 -2.13
C LEU A 102 -0.39 -13.71 -2.73
N TRP A 103 0.53 -13.00 -2.09
CA TRP A 103 1.18 -11.81 -2.61
C TRP A 103 2.67 -12.06 -2.69
N ILE A 104 3.27 -11.82 -3.85
CA ILE A 104 4.69 -12.08 -4.09
C ILE A 104 5.44 -10.77 -3.95
N SER A 105 6.38 -10.69 -3.01
CA SER A 105 7.19 -9.48 -2.88
C SER A 105 8.22 -9.36 -4.00
N THR A 106 8.55 -8.12 -4.34
CA THR A 106 9.82 -7.81 -5.00
C THR A 106 10.99 -8.06 -4.03
N PRO A 107 12.24 -8.20 -4.51
CA PRO A 107 13.41 -7.95 -3.68
C PRO A 107 13.35 -6.55 -3.06
N SER A 108 14.01 -6.35 -1.93
CA SER A 108 14.06 -5.05 -1.28
C SER A 108 14.95 -4.06 -2.02
N ARG A 109 14.72 -2.77 -1.82
CA ARG A 109 15.58 -1.69 -2.34
C ARG A 109 15.94 -0.76 -1.18
N ASN A 110 17.20 -0.36 -1.11
CA ASN A 110 17.67 0.65 -0.17
C ASN A 110 18.26 1.87 -0.91
N SER A 111 18.57 2.93 -0.17
CA SER A 111 19.13 4.18 -0.71
C SER A 111 20.47 4.01 -1.44
N THR A 112 21.21 2.93 -1.14
CA THR A 112 22.50 2.62 -1.76
C THR A 112 22.41 1.66 -2.96
N SER A 113 21.22 1.15 -3.27
CA SER A 113 21.03 0.18 -4.34
C SER A 113 21.18 0.88 -5.70
N SER A 114 22.06 0.36 -6.56
CA SER A 114 22.18 0.83 -7.94
C SER A 114 20.83 0.68 -8.66
N ALA A 115 20.26 1.80 -9.07
CA ALA A 115 18.96 1.83 -9.73
C ALA A 115 18.98 0.97 -11.02
N SER A 116 20.02 1.12 -11.85
CA SER A 116 20.12 0.41 -13.14
C SER A 116 20.10 -1.12 -13.02
N THR A 117 20.60 -1.70 -11.93
CA THR A 117 20.64 -3.17 -11.75
C THR A 117 19.33 -3.73 -11.20
N TYR A 118 18.71 -3.03 -10.26
CA TYR A 118 17.45 -3.44 -9.66
C TYR A 118 16.28 -3.32 -10.65
N ASP A 119 16.21 -2.19 -11.35
CA ASP A 119 15.05 -1.86 -12.18
C ASP A 119 15.01 -2.66 -13.48
N ALA A 120 16.17 -3.02 -14.03
CA ALA A 120 16.27 -3.83 -15.25
C ALA A 120 15.94 -5.31 -15.03
N SER A 121 15.98 -5.81 -13.79
CA SER A 121 15.86 -7.24 -13.50
C SER A 121 14.54 -7.64 -12.82
N ILE A 122 13.77 -6.66 -12.32
CA ILE A 122 12.64 -6.97 -11.43
C ILE A 122 11.52 -7.77 -12.12
N THR A 123 11.15 -7.44 -13.35
CA THR A 123 10.10 -8.17 -14.06
C THR A 123 10.56 -9.58 -14.46
N GLY A 124 11.84 -9.73 -14.85
CA GLY A 124 12.43 -11.04 -15.13
C GLY A 124 12.49 -11.95 -13.88
N PHE A 125 12.73 -11.36 -12.70
CA PHE A 125 12.59 -12.07 -11.43
C PHE A 125 11.16 -12.55 -11.18
N LEU A 126 10.17 -11.67 -11.38
CA LEU A 126 8.75 -12.04 -11.19
C LEU A 126 8.31 -13.13 -12.18
N ASP A 127 8.78 -13.09 -13.43
CA ASP A 127 8.55 -14.14 -14.42
C ASP A 127 9.16 -15.48 -13.98
N ALA A 128 10.37 -15.45 -13.41
CA ALA A 128 11.03 -16.64 -12.88
C ALA A 128 10.28 -17.23 -11.68
N VAL A 129 9.82 -16.39 -10.74
CA VAL A 129 8.99 -16.82 -9.60
C VAL A 129 7.67 -17.42 -10.08
N LYS A 130 6.98 -16.76 -11.03
CA LYS A 130 5.74 -17.29 -11.64
C LYS A 130 5.96 -18.67 -12.24
N LYS A 131 7.03 -18.84 -13.01
CA LYS A 131 7.40 -20.14 -13.60
C LYS A 131 7.67 -21.20 -12.54
N ALA A 132 8.37 -20.84 -11.46
CA ALA A 132 8.73 -21.76 -10.39
C ALA A 132 7.54 -22.17 -9.50
N ILE A 133 6.60 -21.26 -9.23
CA ILE A 133 5.33 -21.57 -8.54
C ILE A 133 4.49 -22.53 -9.38
N GLY A 134 4.51 -22.36 -10.70
CA GLY A 134 3.73 -23.14 -11.65
C GLY A 134 2.36 -22.50 -11.93
N GLN A 135 1.94 -22.60 -13.19
CA GLN A 135 0.79 -21.85 -13.73
C GLN A 135 -0.51 -22.09 -12.95
N THR A 136 -0.82 -23.34 -12.60
CA THR A 136 -2.04 -23.70 -11.85
C THR A 136 -2.12 -22.98 -10.50
N ASN A 137 -1.03 -23.01 -9.73
CA ASN A 137 -1.01 -22.37 -8.42
C ASN A 137 -0.96 -20.84 -8.55
N TRP A 138 -0.24 -20.32 -9.55
CA TRP A 138 -0.20 -18.90 -9.85
C TRP A 138 -1.61 -18.34 -10.12
N ASP A 139 -2.31 -18.87 -11.11
CA ASP A 139 -3.62 -18.34 -11.54
C ASP A 139 -4.67 -18.45 -10.45
N LYS A 140 -4.64 -19.55 -9.69
CA LYS A 140 -5.62 -19.79 -8.64
C LYS A 140 -5.36 -18.97 -7.39
N HIS A 141 -4.11 -18.82 -6.96
CA HIS A 141 -3.78 -18.34 -5.62
C HIS A 141 -3.08 -16.97 -5.58
N VAL A 142 -2.30 -16.60 -6.60
CA VAL A 142 -1.59 -15.31 -6.58
C VAL A 142 -2.56 -14.18 -6.93
N LYS A 143 -2.69 -13.19 -6.02
CA LYS A 143 -3.63 -12.05 -6.15
C LYS A 143 -2.94 -10.72 -6.37
N GLY A 144 -1.63 -10.65 -6.12
CA GLY A 144 -0.90 -9.43 -6.35
C GLY A 144 0.60 -9.52 -6.11
N ILE A 145 1.25 -8.41 -6.42
CA ILE A 145 2.66 -8.15 -6.18
C ILE A 145 2.79 -7.16 -5.03
N TYR A 146 3.72 -7.40 -4.12
CA TYR A 146 4.03 -6.52 -3.00
C TYR A 146 5.36 -5.80 -3.24
N ILE A 147 5.34 -4.48 -3.26
CA ILE A 147 6.54 -3.65 -3.46
C ILE A 147 7.29 -3.55 -2.14
N ASN A 148 8.45 -4.21 -2.07
CA ASN A 148 9.20 -4.43 -0.83
C ASN A 148 10.23 -3.34 -0.52
N PHE A 149 9.82 -2.08 -0.60
CA PHE A 149 10.63 -0.96 -0.13
C PHE A 149 9.70 0.14 0.38
N GLU A 150 10.03 0.75 1.51
CA GLU A 150 9.07 1.61 2.22
C GLU A 150 9.18 3.09 1.82
N ASN A 151 10.20 3.45 1.03
CA ASN A 151 10.53 4.84 0.72
C ASN A 151 10.70 5.09 -0.78
N ILE A 152 10.47 6.34 -1.17
CA ILE A 152 10.78 6.83 -2.52
C ILE A 152 12.13 7.53 -2.45
N TYR A 153 13.19 6.76 -2.68
CA TYR A 153 14.56 7.25 -2.67
C TYR A 153 14.82 8.24 -3.82
N LEU A 154 15.79 9.12 -3.62
CA LEU A 154 16.26 10.04 -4.65
C LEU A 154 17.31 9.35 -5.52
N ASP A 155 17.35 9.71 -6.80
CA ASP A 155 18.40 9.28 -7.72
C ASP A 155 19.67 10.11 -7.46
N GLY A 156 20.47 9.70 -6.48
CA GLY A 156 21.72 10.37 -6.06
C GLY A 156 21.71 10.80 -4.58
N PRO A 157 22.82 11.39 -4.07
CA PRO A 157 22.89 11.89 -2.70
C PRO A 157 21.80 12.94 -2.44
N ASP A 158 21.14 12.82 -1.28
CA ASP A 158 20.06 13.72 -0.87
C ASP A 158 20.64 15.09 -0.50
N THR A 159 20.73 15.97 -1.50
CA THR A 159 21.14 17.37 -1.28
C THR A 159 19.97 18.25 -0.82
N GLY A 160 18.82 17.67 -0.42
CA GLY A 160 17.69 18.37 0.18
C GLY A 160 17.03 19.44 -0.71
N THR A 161 17.38 19.52 -1.99
CA THR A 161 17.01 20.65 -2.86
C THR A 161 16.19 20.25 -4.08
N LYS A 162 16.14 18.96 -4.43
CA LYS A 162 15.50 18.49 -5.68
C LYS A 162 13.98 18.34 -5.56
N TYR A 163 13.44 18.29 -4.34
CA TYR A 163 12.00 18.09 -4.07
C TYR A 163 11.46 19.05 -2.99
N THR A 164 12.19 20.13 -2.68
CA THR A 164 11.76 21.14 -1.72
C THR A 164 10.96 22.25 -2.41
N GLY A 165 10.00 22.80 -1.66
CA GLY A 165 9.16 23.89 -2.13
C GLY A 165 7.78 23.89 -1.48
N ALA A 166 7.23 25.08 -1.30
CA ALA A 166 5.90 25.29 -0.72
C ALA A 166 4.76 24.90 -1.67
N ASN A 167 5.04 24.66 -2.96
CA ASN A 167 4.03 24.46 -3.98
C ASN A 167 4.29 23.23 -4.86
N TRP A 168 3.21 22.53 -5.21
CA TRP A 168 3.15 21.45 -6.18
C TRP A 168 3.32 22.02 -7.58
N THR A 169 4.57 22.15 -8.00
CA THR A 169 4.95 22.73 -9.30
C THR A 169 5.07 21.64 -10.37
N LYS A 170 5.02 22.05 -11.64
CA LYS A 170 5.46 21.25 -12.79
C LYS A 170 6.81 20.56 -12.53
N THR A 171 7.70 21.21 -11.77
CA THR A 171 9.01 20.68 -11.38
C THR A 171 8.90 19.41 -10.53
N LEU A 172 8.01 19.38 -9.53
CA LEU A 172 7.82 18.21 -8.69
C LEU A 172 7.25 17.03 -9.48
N GLN A 173 6.25 17.28 -10.33
CA GLN A 173 5.73 16.26 -11.24
C GLN A 173 6.81 15.74 -12.20
N SER A 174 7.60 16.64 -12.81
CA SER A 174 8.71 16.26 -13.71
C SER A 174 9.74 15.42 -12.99
N ASN A 175 10.17 15.84 -11.80
CA ASN A 175 11.18 15.13 -11.04
C ASN A 175 10.69 13.74 -10.59
N MET A 176 9.42 13.63 -10.19
CA MET A 176 8.83 12.32 -9.84
C MET A 176 8.62 11.43 -11.06
N ASN A 177 8.30 12.01 -12.22
CA ASN A 177 8.24 11.25 -13.47
C ASN A 177 9.60 10.71 -13.88
N ASP A 178 10.66 11.46 -13.60
CA ASP A 178 12.03 11.06 -13.90
C ASP A 178 12.64 10.16 -12.82
N ASN A 179 12.08 10.16 -11.61
CA ASN A 179 12.53 9.37 -10.48
C ASN A 179 12.52 7.88 -10.80
N THR A 180 13.64 7.24 -10.55
CA THR A 180 13.85 5.87 -10.97
C THR A 180 13.04 4.88 -10.13
N VAL A 181 12.87 5.10 -8.82
CA VAL A 181 11.98 4.28 -7.98
C VAL A 181 10.55 4.33 -8.53
N VAL A 182 10.05 5.51 -8.89
CA VAL A 182 8.70 5.69 -9.44
C VAL A 182 8.54 4.98 -10.78
N LYS A 183 9.53 5.07 -11.67
CA LYS A 183 9.56 4.32 -12.94
C LYS A 183 9.47 2.82 -12.70
N THR A 184 10.18 2.30 -11.72
CA THR A 184 10.16 0.87 -11.37
C THR A 184 8.82 0.42 -10.83
N MET A 185 8.21 1.20 -9.94
CA MET A 185 6.86 0.90 -9.45
C MET A 185 5.85 0.88 -10.61
N ARG A 186 5.97 1.79 -11.59
CA ARG A 186 5.15 1.78 -12.82
C ARG A 186 5.40 0.54 -13.67
N SER A 187 6.66 0.11 -13.84
CA SER A 187 6.99 -1.13 -14.54
C SER A 187 6.40 -2.37 -13.87
N ILE A 188 6.47 -2.44 -12.53
CA ILE A 188 5.83 -3.51 -11.74
C ILE A 188 4.31 -3.51 -11.96
N LYS A 189 3.67 -2.33 -11.89
CA LYS A 189 2.23 -2.18 -12.14
C LYS A 189 1.82 -2.61 -13.54
N GLN A 190 2.58 -2.23 -14.56
CA GLN A 190 2.34 -2.65 -15.94
C GLN A 190 2.52 -4.16 -16.10
N TRP A 191 3.58 -4.74 -15.54
CA TRP A 191 3.81 -6.18 -15.56
C TRP A 191 2.67 -6.94 -14.87
N ALA A 192 2.22 -6.48 -13.70
CA ALA A 192 1.12 -7.08 -12.94
C ALA A 192 -0.19 -7.05 -13.72
N LYS A 193 -0.49 -5.93 -14.39
CA LYS A 193 -1.65 -5.79 -15.28
C LYS A 193 -1.60 -6.82 -16.44
N SER A 194 -0.43 -6.97 -17.07
CA SER A 194 -0.23 -7.91 -18.18
C SER A 194 -0.22 -9.39 -17.75
N ASN A 195 -0.01 -9.70 -16.46
CA ASN A 195 0.13 -11.06 -15.94
C ASN A 195 -1.08 -11.54 -15.14
N GLY A 196 -2.27 -11.39 -15.71
CA GLY A 196 -3.52 -11.84 -15.08
C GLY A 196 -4.24 -10.75 -14.29
N SER A 197 -3.97 -9.46 -14.60
CA SER A 197 -4.58 -8.31 -13.92
C SER A 197 -4.39 -8.36 -12.40
N LEU A 198 -3.18 -8.69 -11.97
CA LEU A 198 -2.80 -8.74 -10.57
C LEU A 198 -2.81 -7.35 -9.94
N ASN A 199 -3.15 -7.29 -8.65
CA ASN A 199 -3.07 -6.06 -7.87
C ASN A 199 -1.62 -5.76 -7.46
N VAL A 200 -1.34 -4.51 -7.15
CA VAL A 200 -0.07 -4.06 -6.58
C VAL A 200 -0.30 -3.49 -5.19
N ALA A 201 0.37 -4.04 -4.19
CA ALA A 201 0.39 -3.54 -2.83
C ALA A 201 1.73 -2.86 -2.53
N TRP A 202 1.70 -1.85 -1.68
CA TRP A 202 2.88 -1.15 -1.19
C TRP A 202 2.69 -0.70 0.25
N ALA A 203 3.69 -0.88 1.09
CA ALA A 203 3.65 -0.45 2.47
C ALA A 203 4.72 0.62 2.77
N PRO A 204 4.40 1.91 2.60
CA PRO A 204 5.35 2.97 2.88
C PRO A 204 5.34 3.44 4.33
N TYR A 205 6.51 3.88 4.81
CA TYR A 205 6.63 4.53 6.12
C TYR A 205 6.05 5.93 6.12
N VAL A 206 5.16 6.18 7.07
CA VAL A 206 4.66 7.51 7.42
C VAL A 206 5.56 8.07 8.52
N THR A 207 6.33 9.09 8.16
CA THR A 207 7.22 9.82 9.07
C THR A 207 6.77 11.28 9.17
N PRO A 208 7.20 12.04 10.20
CA PRO A 208 6.91 13.48 10.27
C PRO A 208 7.62 14.32 9.20
N HIS A 209 8.46 13.72 8.33
CA HIS A 209 9.20 14.44 7.30
C HIS A 209 8.31 14.81 6.10
N ASN A 210 8.01 16.12 5.98
CA ASN A 210 7.13 16.64 4.95
C ASN A 210 7.48 16.17 3.53
N ASP A 211 8.75 16.20 3.12
CA ASP A 211 9.11 15.87 1.72
C ASP A 211 8.97 14.38 1.39
N GLN A 212 9.10 13.48 2.37
CA GLN A 212 8.79 12.07 2.16
C GLN A 212 7.29 11.88 1.99
N LEU A 213 6.46 12.44 2.88
CA LEU A 213 4.99 12.40 2.75
C LEU A 213 4.52 12.93 1.40
N LYS A 214 5.18 13.99 0.90
CA LYS A 214 4.90 14.56 -0.41
C LYS A 214 5.13 13.57 -1.55
N ARG A 215 6.26 12.85 -1.54
CA ARG A 215 6.58 11.81 -2.54
C ARG A 215 5.61 10.64 -2.47
N LEU A 216 5.24 10.21 -1.25
CA LEU A 216 4.24 9.16 -1.04
C LEU A 216 2.88 9.55 -1.63
N ALA A 217 2.39 10.75 -1.30
CA ALA A 217 1.12 11.25 -1.80
C ALA A 217 1.08 11.29 -3.34
N TYR A 218 2.20 11.62 -4.00
CA TYR A 218 2.27 11.62 -5.46
C TYR A 218 2.05 10.21 -6.02
N VAL A 219 2.77 9.22 -5.51
CA VAL A 219 2.66 7.82 -5.95
C VAL A 219 1.25 7.27 -5.74
N ILE A 220 0.62 7.61 -4.61
CA ILE A 220 -0.76 7.23 -4.29
C ILE A 220 -1.74 7.87 -5.30
N ASN A 221 -1.61 9.18 -5.56
CA ASN A 221 -2.49 9.91 -6.50
C ASN A 221 -2.32 9.48 -7.97
N GLU A 222 -1.15 8.97 -8.33
CA GLU A 222 -0.87 8.39 -9.65
C GLU A 222 -1.44 6.96 -9.81
N ASN A 223 -2.05 6.40 -8.75
CA ASN A 223 -2.63 5.05 -8.74
C ASN A 223 -1.63 3.95 -9.16
N ILE A 224 -0.38 4.10 -8.72
CA ILE A 224 0.69 3.13 -9.03
C ILE A 224 0.51 1.85 -8.19
N ALA A 225 0.01 1.98 -6.97
CA ALA A 225 -0.37 0.86 -6.10
C ALA A 225 -1.89 0.84 -5.93
N ASP A 226 -2.50 -0.34 -6.10
CA ASP A 226 -3.94 -0.55 -5.88
C ASP A 226 -4.28 -0.62 -4.39
N VAL A 227 -3.32 -1.09 -3.58
CA VAL A 227 -3.42 -1.23 -2.13
C VAL A 227 -2.24 -0.52 -1.49
N VAL A 228 -2.52 0.41 -0.58
CA VAL A 228 -1.50 1.17 0.14
C VAL A 228 -1.65 0.87 1.62
N LEU A 229 -0.67 0.20 2.20
CA LEU A 229 -0.67 -0.20 3.60
C LEU A 229 0.25 0.74 4.39
N LEU A 230 -0.28 1.85 4.88
CA LEU A 230 0.58 2.86 5.51
C LEU A 230 1.16 2.32 6.83
N GLN A 231 2.47 2.43 6.99
CA GLN A 231 3.20 2.04 8.20
C GLN A 231 3.46 3.27 9.07
N PRO A 232 2.72 3.48 10.17
CA PRO A 232 3.06 4.54 11.11
C PRO A 232 4.38 4.20 11.83
N HIS A 233 5.31 5.15 11.91
CA HIS A 233 6.57 4.97 12.67
C HIS A 233 6.36 4.96 14.22
N TYR A 234 5.11 5.08 14.67
CA TYR A 234 4.69 5.24 16.08
C TYR A 234 5.25 4.17 17.02
N TYR A 235 5.32 2.91 16.57
CA TYR A 235 5.79 1.80 17.38
C TYR A 235 7.20 2.01 17.91
N PHE A 236 8.06 2.70 17.15
CA PHE A 236 9.46 2.90 17.51
C PHE A 236 9.70 4.11 18.38
N ASP A 237 9.01 5.22 18.12
CA ASP A 237 9.27 6.52 18.74
C ASP A 237 8.15 7.03 19.67
N GLY A 238 6.99 6.36 19.72
CA GLY A 238 5.83 6.79 20.49
C GLY A 238 5.19 8.10 20.01
N ASN A 239 5.55 8.59 18.83
CA ASN A 239 5.02 9.82 18.28
C ASN A 239 3.65 9.60 17.61
N LYS A 240 2.60 10.17 18.20
CA LYS A 240 1.23 10.00 17.69
C LYS A 240 0.97 10.67 16.34
N VAL A 241 1.86 11.55 15.85
CA VAL A 241 1.66 12.25 14.56
C VAL A 241 1.53 11.26 13.39
N PRO A 242 2.48 10.34 13.14
CA PRO A 242 2.31 9.25 12.19
C PRO A 242 1.00 8.46 12.33
N LEU A 243 0.62 8.11 13.57
CA LEU A 243 -0.60 7.35 13.85
C LEU A 243 -1.86 8.09 13.35
N LEU A 244 -1.96 9.39 13.67
CA LEU A 244 -3.07 10.24 13.26
C LEU A 244 -3.10 10.50 11.76
N VAL A 245 -1.93 10.68 11.12
CA VAL A 245 -1.81 10.81 9.66
C VAL A 245 -2.38 9.57 8.98
N VAL A 246 -2.02 8.37 9.44
CA VAL A 246 -2.54 7.12 8.89
C VAL A 246 -4.06 7.01 9.08
N ASP A 247 -4.56 7.28 10.29
CA ASP A 247 -6.00 7.21 10.60
C ASP A 247 -6.85 8.11 9.67
N LYS A 248 -6.41 9.36 9.49
CA LYS A 248 -7.05 10.30 8.57
C LYS A 248 -6.96 9.84 7.13
N SER A 249 -5.82 9.30 6.72
CA SER A 249 -5.59 8.85 5.35
C SER A 249 -6.48 7.66 4.97
N ILE A 250 -6.66 6.70 5.89
CA ILE A 250 -7.58 5.56 5.69
C ILE A 250 -9.02 6.05 5.56
N THR A 251 -9.45 6.97 6.42
CA THR A 251 -10.80 7.54 6.42
C THR A 251 -11.09 8.26 5.10
N ASN A 252 -10.14 9.05 4.63
CA ASN A 252 -10.30 9.92 3.48
C ASN A 252 -10.04 9.22 2.13
N GLY A 253 -9.31 8.10 2.13
CA GLY A 253 -8.88 7.41 0.92
C GLY A 253 -7.71 8.10 0.19
N TYR A 254 -7.07 9.10 0.80
CA TYR A 254 -5.87 9.77 0.28
C TYR A 254 -4.93 10.17 1.41
N LEU A 255 -3.63 10.30 1.13
CA LEU A 255 -2.67 10.68 2.16
C LEU A 255 -2.96 12.09 2.69
N SER A 256 -3.17 12.18 4.00
CA SER A 256 -3.67 13.37 4.69
C SER A 256 -2.74 13.81 5.83
N TYR A 257 -2.69 15.10 6.12
CA TYR A 257 -2.16 15.61 7.38
C TYR A 257 -3.06 15.20 8.56
N THR A 258 -2.62 15.47 9.79
CA THR A 258 -3.39 15.17 11.01
C THR A 258 -4.72 15.93 11.09
N ASP A 259 -4.83 17.08 10.42
CA ASP A 259 -6.07 17.86 10.30
C ASP A 259 -7.03 17.31 9.21
N GLY A 260 -6.64 16.24 8.51
CA GLY A 260 -7.41 15.62 7.44
C GLY A 260 -7.27 16.30 6.08
N LYS A 261 -6.52 17.40 5.95
CA LYS A 261 -6.25 18.00 4.64
C LYS A 261 -5.31 17.09 3.84
N PRO A 262 -5.49 17.00 2.52
CA PRO A 262 -4.58 16.21 1.70
C PRO A 262 -3.16 16.78 1.75
N ILE A 263 -2.15 15.90 1.80
CA ILE A 263 -0.73 16.31 1.67
C ILE A 263 -0.50 17.02 0.33
N ILE A 264 -1.12 16.48 -0.73
CA ILE A 264 -1.18 17.08 -2.06
C ILE A 264 -2.62 17.53 -2.32
N PRO A 265 -2.92 18.84 -2.30
CA PRO A 265 -4.20 19.30 -2.79
C PRO A 265 -4.35 19.00 -4.28
N ALA A 266 -5.58 18.70 -4.71
CA ALA A 266 -5.88 18.51 -6.12
C ALA A 266 -5.56 19.79 -6.90
N ASN A 267 -4.84 19.64 -8.02
CA ASN A 267 -4.72 20.66 -9.04
C ASN A 267 -4.91 20.01 -10.41
N ASP A 268 -5.95 20.44 -11.12
CA ASP A 268 -6.41 19.85 -12.39
C ASP A 268 -5.33 19.76 -13.47
N SER A 269 -4.27 20.57 -13.42
CA SER A 269 -3.20 20.57 -14.43
C SER A 269 -2.02 19.65 -14.13
N TYR A 270 -1.81 19.18 -12.89
CA TYR A 270 -0.58 18.45 -12.53
C TYR A 270 -0.79 17.19 -11.70
N ILE A 271 -1.71 17.21 -10.71
CA ILE A 271 -1.97 16.05 -9.85
C ILE A 271 -3.45 16.04 -9.49
N LYS A 272 -4.12 14.95 -9.84
CA LYS A 272 -5.51 14.70 -9.43
C LYS A 272 -5.50 13.94 -8.11
N LEU A 273 -6.24 14.42 -7.11
CA LEU A 273 -6.47 13.67 -5.90
C LEU A 273 -7.32 12.44 -6.24
N ARG A 274 -6.83 11.24 -5.92
CA ARG A 274 -7.54 9.99 -6.18
C ARG A 274 -7.76 9.25 -4.88
N SER A 275 -8.96 8.68 -4.73
CA SER A 275 -9.20 7.70 -3.67
C SER A 275 -8.45 6.42 -3.99
N ALA A 276 -7.68 5.92 -3.04
CA ALA A 276 -6.99 4.63 -3.09
C ALA A 276 -7.51 3.71 -1.98
N ASN A 277 -7.24 2.41 -2.08
CA ASN A 277 -7.45 1.50 -0.96
C ASN A 277 -6.32 1.66 0.05
N ILE A 278 -6.49 2.64 0.92
CA ILE A 278 -5.57 2.88 2.01
C ILE A 278 -5.99 2.03 3.21
N GLY A 279 -5.04 1.23 3.69
CA GLY A 279 -5.10 0.44 4.90
C GLY A 279 -3.91 0.75 5.80
N VAL A 280 -3.71 -0.10 6.79
CA VAL A 280 -2.58 0.00 7.71
C VAL A 280 -1.72 -1.25 7.64
N ASP A 281 -0.42 -1.04 7.77
CA ASP A 281 0.52 -2.08 8.13
C ASP A 281 1.07 -1.81 9.53
N MET A 282 0.62 -2.60 10.50
CA MET A 282 0.96 -2.44 11.91
C MET A 282 2.26 -3.17 12.19
N GLU A 283 3.34 -2.40 12.19
CA GLU A 283 4.65 -2.91 12.53
C GLU A 283 4.77 -3.25 14.01
N ILE A 284 5.34 -4.41 14.29
CA ILE A 284 5.65 -4.90 15.62
C ILE A 284 6.92 -5.75 15.55
N ASP A 285 7.70 -5.77 16.62
CA ASP A 285 9.00 -6.43 16.65
C ASP A 285 9.12 -7.37 17.87
N GLY A 286 10.29 -7.97 18.08
CA GLY A 286 10.52 -8.92 19.17
C GLY A 286 10.40 -8.30 20.57
N ASP A 287 10.49 -6.98 20.68
CA ASP A 287 10.31 -6.25 21.93
C ASP A 287 8.84 -6.09 22.32
N ALA A 288 7.88 -6.56 21.52
CA ALA A 288 6.45 -6.54 21.85
C ALA A 288 6.09 -7.26 23.15
N SER A 289 6.97 -8.16 23.62
CA SER A 289 6.86 -8.82 24.92
C SER A 289 7.14 -7.89 26.11
N LYS A 290 7.75 -6.71 25.88
CA LYS A 290 7.97 -5.67 26.88
C LYS A 290 6.71 -4.82 27.03
N SER A 291 6.35 -4.49 28.27
CA SER A 291 5.10 -3.76 28.59
C SER A 291 4.89 -2.49 27.78
N ASP A 292 5.93 -1.69 27.60
CA ASP A 292 5.82 -0.39 26.93
C ASP A 292 5.57 -0.55 25.43
N ARG A 293 6.24 -1.51 24.78
CA ARG A 293 6.02 -1.83 23.36
C ARG A 293 4.67 -2.49 23.14
N TYR A 294 4.25 -3.38 24.04
CA TYR A 294 2.92 -3.97 24.01
C TYR A 294 1.82 -2.89 24.06
N ASN A 295 1.97 -1.89 24.93
CA ASN A 295 1.02 -0.79 25.05
C ASN A 295 0.92 0.05 23.76
N LEU A 296 2.06 0.37 23.11
CA LEU A 296 2.06 1.06 21.81
C LEU A 296 1.31 0.25 20.76
N TYR A 297 1.51 -1.06 20.73
CA TYR A 297 0.82 -1.94 19.81
C TYR A 297 -0.68 -2.06 20.09
N LYS A 298 -1.10 -2.14 21.37
CA LYS A 298 -2.53 -2.08 21.73
C LYS A 298 -3.20 -0.78 21.29
N GLU A 299 -2.45 0.31 21.24
CA GLU A 299 -2.96 1.57 20.71
C GLU A 299 -3.12 1.54 19.18
N TYR A 300 -2.28 0.82 18.43
CA TYR A 300 -2.54 0.55 17.01
C TYR A 300 -3.86 -0.18 16.82
N GLU A 301 -4.04 -1.28 17.54
CA GLU A 301 -5.25 -2.09 17.42
C GLU A 301 -6.50 -1.27 17.74
N THR A 302 -6.46 -0.51 18.83
CA THR A 302 -7.58 0.32 19.26
C THR A 302 -7.89 1.40 18.22
N THR A 303 -6.86 2.04 17.68
CA THR A 303 -7.01 3.13 16.70
C THR A 303 -7.59 2.61 15.39
N PHE A 304 -7.08 1.48 14.90
CA PHE A 304 -7.39 1.02 13.55
C PHE A 304 -8.51 -0.01 13.49
N ARG A 305 -8.92 -0.64 14.61
CA ARG A 305 -10.06 -1.59 14.63
C ARG A 305 -11.34 -1.02 14.02
N LYS A 306 -11.59 0.29 14.17
CA LYS A 306 -12.74 0.98 13.54
C LYS A 306 -12.72 0.95 12.00
N HIS A 307 -11.58 0.63 11.40
CA HIS A 307 -11.37 0.52 9.96
C HIS A 307 -11.32 -0.93 9.49
N SER A 308 -11.79 -1.92 10.25
CA SER A 308 -11.67 -3.36 9.96
C SER A 308 -12.12 -3.80 8.55
N ASN A 309 -12.90 -2.98 7.86
CA ASN A 309 -13.31 -3.18 6.47
C ASN A 309 -12.26 -2.74 5.41
N LYS A 310 -11.10 -2.22 5.84
CA LYS A 310 -9.98 -1.77 5.00
C LYS A 310 -8.88 -2.84 4.94
N PRO A 311 -7.86 -2.69 4.10
CA PRO A 311 -6.68 -3.55 4.15
C PRO A 311 -5.95 -3.46 5.50
N PHE A 312 -5.63 -4.61 6.09
CA PHE A 312 -4.85 -4.77 7.31
C PHE A 312 -3.70 -5.73 7.06
N THR A 313 -2.52 -5.29 7.50
CA THR A 313 -1.32 -6.11 7.48
C THR A 313 -0.63 -6.02 8.83
N TYR A 314 -0.05 -7.12 9.24
CA TYR A 314 0.94 -7.15 10.31
C TYR A 314 2.32 -7.32 9.71
N TYR A 315 3.17 -6.32 9.93
CA TYR A 315 4.58 -6.35 9.60
C TYR A 315 5.39 -6.70 10.83
N LEU A 316 6.18 -7.76 10.72
CA LEU A 316 7.07 -8.20 11.79
C LEU A 316 8.49 -7.79 11.43
N GLY A 317 9.02 -6.79 12.13
CA GLY A 317 10.19 -5.98 11.74
C GLY A 317 11.47 -6.74 11.36
N SER A 318 11.54 -8.05 11.63
CA SER A 318 12.55 -8.92 11.05
C SER A 318 12.15 -10.38 10.99
N ALA A 319 12.78 -11.07 10.04
CA ALA A 319 12.91 -12.52 9.94
C ALA A 319 12.98 -13.26 11.29
N THR A 320 13.90 -12.85 12.15
CA THR A 320 14.24 -13.57 13.39
C THR A 320 13.10 -13.50 14.41
N GLN A 321 12.28 -12.45 14.34
CA GLN A 321 11.12 -12.24 15.22
C GLN A 321 9.91 -13.09 14.80
N MET A 322 9.90 -13.56 13.55
CA MET A 322 8.90 -14.50 13.01
C MET A 322 9.20 -15.97 13.32
N ASN A 323 10.26 -16.26 14.09
CA ASN A 323 10.57 -17.62 14.46
C ASN A 323 9.55 -18.13 15.49
N TYR A 324 8.55 -18.89 15.03
CA TYR A 324 7.55 -19.54 15.89
C TYR A 324 8.19 -20.49 16.94
N LYS A 325 9.44 -20.95 16.72
CA LYS A 325 10.17 -21.72 17.74
C LYS A 325 10.60 -20.87 18.94
N SER A 326 10.61 -19.54 18.81
CA SER A 326 10.83 -18.64 19.94
C SER A 326 9.52 -18.40 20.69
N TYR A 327 9.60 -18.30 22.01
CA TYR A 327 8.43 -18.00 22.85
C TYR A 327 7.74 -16.69 22.43
N ALA A 328 8.53 -15.64 22.19
CA ALA A 328 8.03 -14.34 21.74
C ALA A 328 7.34 -14.43 20.37
N GLY A 329 7.93 -15.14 19.41
CA GLY A 329 7.32 -15.34 18.09
C GLY A 329 6.00 -16.10 18.16
N LYS A 330 5.92 -17.16 18.99
CA LYS A 330 4.66 -17.89 19.20
C LYS A 330 3.55 -17.01 19.79
N GLN A 331 3.85 -16.26 20.84
CA GLN A 331 2.86 -15.36 21.46
C GLN A 331 2.35 -14.31 20.46
N LEU A 332 3.24 -13.76 19.64
CA LEU A 332 2.89 -12.78 18.63
C LEU A 332 1.96 -13.36 17.55
N TRP A 333 2.17 -14.61 17.18
CA TRP A 333 1.32 -15.32 16.23
C TRP A 333 -0.06 -15.61 16.77
N GLU A 334 -0.15 -16.10 18.01
CA GLU A 334 -1.42 -16.34 18.70
C GLU A 334 -2.21 -15.03 18.82
N HIS A 335 -1.54 -13.96 19.23
CA HIS A 335 -2.13 -12.63 19.33
C HIS A 335 -2.67 -12.11 17.99
N LEU A 336 -1.91 -12.28 16.89
CA LEU A 336 -2.36 -11.89 15.55
C LEU A 336 -3.65 -12.62 15.13
N VAL A 337 -3.72 -13.93 15.41
CA VAL A 337 -4.90 -14.73 15.11
C VAL A 337 -6.09 -14.27 15.95
N GLU A 338 -5.90 -14.00 17.24
CA GLU A 338 -6.93 -13.44 18.12
C GLU A 338 -7.43 -12.09 17.64
N PHE A 339 -6.53 -11.19 17.23
CA PHE A 339 -6.93 -9.90 16.68
C PHE A 339 -7.82 -10.08 15.44
N TYR A 340 -7.36 -10.83 14.44
CA TYR A 340 -8.12 -10.99 13.19
C TYR A 340 -9.45 -11.72 13.35
N THR A 341 -9.55 -12.62 14.33
CA THR A 341 -10.81 -13.32 14.64
C THR A 341 -11.78 -12.45 15.44
N SER A 342 -11.30 -11.34 16.02
CA SER A 342 -12.10 -10.34 16.74
C SER A 342 -12.53 -9.13 15.90
N LEU A 343 -12.05 -9.01 14.67
CA LEU A 343 -12.46 -8.00 13.68
C LEU A 343 -13.75 -8.43 12.98
#